data_AF-A0A536SUA4-F1
#
_entry.id   AF-A0A536SUA4-F1
#
_cell.length_a   1.000
_cell.length_b   1.000
_cell.length_c   1.000
_cell.angle_alpha   90.00
_cell.angle_beta   90.00
_cell.angle_gamma   90.00
#
_symmetry.space_group_name_H-M   'P 1'
#
loop_
_entity.id
_entity.type
_entity.pdbx_description
1 polymer ?
#
loop_
_entity_poly.entity_id
_entity_poly.type
_entity_poly.pdbx_seq_one_letter_code
_entity_poly.pdbx_strand_id
1 'polypeptide(L)'
;MKTIPRAERLIAALDLASAEEAKSLVRRLGDSVSFYKIGLQLFMADGYFGLIDWLTRQGKKVFVDLKFFDVPETVGAAVRGLRGRGVTFATVHGNQPILEAAGKEKGEVKILAVTALTSLDQGDLDDLGFQCDIQKLVLSRARRALEAGCDGVISSGLEAPLIKRELGGRLLVVTPGIRPVQNRPSDDQKRTVDVAQAFVHGAD
;
A
#
# COMPACT_ATOMS: atom_id res chain seq x y z
N MET A 1 -8.04 -17.91 -8.14
CA MET A 1 -7.80 -16.47 -7.92
C MET A 1 -8.78 -15.99 -6.85
N LYS A 2 -8.37 -15.15 -5.90
CA LYS A 2 -9.32 -14.57 -4.93
C LYS A 2 -10.26 -13.64 -5.69
N THR A 3 -11.58 -13.84 -5.57
CA THR A 3 -12.55 -12.94 -6.21
C THR A 3 -12.66 -11.69 -5.36
N ILE A 4 -12.06 -10.58 -5.82
CA ILE A 4 -12.14 -9.28 -5.16
C ILE A 4 -13.27 -8.48 -5.81
N PRO A 5 -14.27 -7.97 -5.05
CA PRO A 5 -15.34 -7.16 -5.60
C PRO A 5 -14.78 -5.94 -6.33
N ARG A 6 -15.29 -5.63 -7.53
CA ARG A 6 -14.77 -4.51 -8.35
C ARG A 6 -14.73 -3.18 -7.61
N ALA A 7 -15.74 -2.91 -6.77
CA ALA A 7 -15.82 -1.70 -5.95
C ALA A 7 -14.68 -1.56 -4.94
N GLU A 8 -14.00 -2.66 -4.59
CA GLU A 8 -12.88 -2.68 -3.64
C GLU A 8 -11.50 -2.67 -4.31
N ARG A 9 -11.44 -2.75 -5.64
CA ARG A 9 -10.19 -2.78 -6.42
C ARG A 9 -9.65 -1.38 -6.74
N LEU A 10 -10.40 -0.34 -6.39
CA LEU A 10 -9.95 1.05 -6.42
C LEU A 10 -9.75 1.53 -4.99
N ILE A 11 -8.52 1.94 -4.67
CA ILE A 11 -8.20 2.62 -3.42
C ILE A 11 -7.88 4.08 -3.73
N ALA A 12 -8.74 5.00 -3.32
CA ALA A 12 -8.52 6.43 -3.55
C ALA A 12 -7.55 7.00 -2.51
N ALA A 13 -6.49 7.65 -2.97
CA ALA A 13 -5.54 8.35 -2.12
C ALA A 13 -6.13 9.68 -1.63
N LEU A 14 -6.17 9.87 -0.30
CA LEU A 14 -6.53 11.15 0.33
C LEU A 14 -5.25 11.94 0.61
N ASP A 15 -4.60 12.42 -0.44
CA ASP A 15 -3.38 13.23 -0.34
C ASP A 15 -3.79 14.72 -0.31
N LEU A 16 -4.33 15.15 0.84
CA LEU A 16 -4.93 16.47 1.09
C LEU A 16 -4.34 17.11 2.35
N ALA A 17 -4.48 18.44 2.48
CA ALA A 17 -3.83 19.19 3.55
C ALA A 17 -4.50 19.04 4.92
N SER A 18 -5.78 18.64 4.96
CA SER A 18 -6.54 18.55 6.21
C SER A 18 -7.59 17.44 6.21
N ALA A 19 -7.97 16.99 7.41
CA ALA A 19 -9.04 16.00 7.59
C ALA A 19 -10.39 16.49 7.06
N GLU A 20 -10.69 17.79 7.11
CA GLU A 20 -11.94 18.34 6.59
C GLU A 20 -12.00 18.34 5.06
N GLU A 21 -10.90 18.68 4.38
CA GLU A 21 -10.79 18.52 2.93
C GLU A 21 -10.98 17.06 2.53
N ALA A 22 -10.37 16.13 3.26
CA ALA A 22 -10.51 14.70 3.03
C ALA A 22 -11.97 14.22 3.18
N LYS A 23 -12.67 14.65 4.24
CA LYS A 23 -14.10 14.37 4.42
C LYS A 23 -14.94 14.97 3.29
N SER A 24 -14.63 16.19 2.85
CA SER A 24 -15.32 16.85 1.73
C SER A 24 -15.18 16.03 0.43
N LEU A 25 -13.96 15.58 0.11
CA LEU A 25 -13.72 14.72 -1.05
C LEU A 25 -14.49 13.40 -0.95
N VAL A 26 -14.45 12.72 0.20
CA VAL A 26 -15.17 11.45 0.43
C VAL A 26 -16.68 11.62 0.22
N ARG A 27 -17.27 12.70 0.76
CA ARG A 27 -18.70 13.01 0.54
C ARG A 27 -19.01 13.22 -0.95
N ARG A 28 -18.14 13.92 -1.67
CA ARG A 28 -18.31 14.17 -3.11
C ARG A 28 -18.21 12.89 -3.95
N LEU A 29 -17.33 11.96 -3.56
CA LEU A 29 -17.18 10.66 -4.24
C LEU A 29 -18.32 9.68 -3.92
N GLY A 30 -19.00 9.86 -2.78
CA GLY A 30 -20.19 9.09 -2.41
C GLY A 30 -19.96 7.58 -2.42
N ASP A 31 -20.82 6.85 -3.14
CA ASP A 31 -20.76 5.40 -3.26
C ASP A 31 -19.89 4.90 -4.41
N SER A 32 -19.33 5.82 -5.23
CA SER A 32 -18.40 5.44 -6.29
C SER A 32 -17.06 4.93 -5.76
N VAL A 33 -16.72 5.24 -4.51
CA VAL A 33 -15.50 4.77 -3.83
C VAL A 33 -15.81 4.31 -2.41
N SER A 34 -15.39 3.09 -2.09
CA SER A 34 -15.57 2.48 -0.76
C SER A 34 -14.25 2.26 0.00
N PHE A 35 -13.09 2.50 -0.63
CA PHE A 35 -11.78 2.22 -0.04
C PHE A 35 -10.85 3.44 -0.18
N TYR A 36 -10.33 3.93 0.94
CA TYR A 36 -9.49 5.13 0.99
C TYR A 36 -8.14 4.85 1.64
N LYS A 37 -7.09 5.43 1.05
CA LYS A 37 -5.72 5.44 1.58
C LYS A 37 -5.44 6.78 2.26
N ILE A 38 -4.92 6.73 3.48
CA ILE A 38 -4.53 7.90 4.26
C ILE A 38 -3.01 7.84 4.48
N GLY A 39 -2.28 8.76 3.85
CA GLY A 39 -0.82 8.79 3.84
C GLY A 39 -0.21 9.79 4.82
N LEU A 40 1.11 10.01 4.65
CA LEU A 40 1.93 10.87 5.51
C LEU A 40 1.44 12.32 5.60
N GLN A 41 0.93 12.90 4.51
CA GLN A 41 0.49 14.30 4.52
C GLN A 41 -0.63 14.54 5.55
N LEU A 42 -1.66 13.69 5.54
CA LEU A 42 -2.73 13.78 6.55
C LEU A 42 -2.27 13.33 7.94
N PHE A 43 -1.24 12.48 8.04
CA PHE A 43 -0.66 12.09 9.33
C PHE A 43 0.07 13.25 10.01
N MET A 44 0.63 14.17 9.23
CA MET A 44 1.23 15.41 9.71
C MET A 44 0.19 16.51 9.99
N ALA A 45 -1.07 16.29 9.61
CA ALA A 45 -2.17 17.21 9.88
C ALA A 45 -2.95 16.82 11.15
N ASP A 46 -3.74 17.75 11.66
CA ASP A 46 -4.62 17.49 12.79
C ASP A 46 -5.74 16.50 12.44
N GLY A 47 -6.10 15.65 13.40
CA GLY A 47 -7.28 14.80 13.32
C GLY A 47 -7.12 13.50 12.52
N TYR A 48 -5.88 13.03 12.26
CA TYR A 48 -5.60 11.79 11.52
C TYR A 48 -6.44 10.59 11.98
N PHE A 49 -6.40 10.27 13.27
CA PHE A 49 -7.17 9.17 13.85
C PHE A 49 -8.68 9.46 13.83
N GLY A 50 -9.09 10.71 14.03
CA GLY A 50 -10.49 11.11 13.90
C GLY A 50 -11.05 10.91 12.49
N LEU A 51 -10.22 11.09 11.46
CA LEU A 51 -10.57 10.79 10.06
C LEU A 51 -10.72 9.29 9.83
N ILE A 52 -9.81 8.46 10.34
CA ILE A 52 -9.93 6.99 10.29
C ILE A 52 -11.25 6.55 10.93
N ASP A 53 -11.51 7.00 12.16
CA ASP A 53 -12.70 6.61 12.90
C ASP A 53 -13.98 7.09 12.20
N TRP A 54 -13.94 8.25 11.54
CA TRP A 54 -15.06 8.76 10.73
C TRP A 54 -15.30 7.91 9.49
N LEU A 55 -14.26 7.57 8.72
CA LEU A 55 -14.37 6.70 7.53
C LEU A 55 -14.95 5.33 7.88
N THR A 56 -14.43 4.70 8.95
CA THR A 56 -14.90 3.41 9.44
C THR A 56 -16.39 3.47 9.82
N ARG A 57 -16.83 4.53 10.52
CA ARG A 57 -18.25 4.75 10.86
C ARG A 57 -19.17 4.93 9.66
N GLN A 58 -18.62 5.36 8.52
CA GLN A 58 -19.36 5.46 7.24
C GLN A 58 -19.32 4.15 6.44
N GLY A 59 -18.82 3.05 7.02
CA GLY A 59 -18.69 1.76 6.35
C GLY A 59 -17.62 1.73 5.25
N LYS A 60 -16.69 2.69 5.24
CA LYS A 60 -15.60 2.75 4.27
C LYS A 60 -14.41 1.92 4.76
N LYS A 61 -13.70 1.29 3.83
CA LYS A 61 -12.43 0.60 4.10
C LYS A 61 -11.30 1.62 4.18
N VAL A 62 -10.37 1.39 5.10
CA VAL A 62 -9.27 2.31 5.39
C VAL A 62 -7.92 1.62 5.22
N PHE A 63 -7.04 2.26 4.44
CA PHE A 63 -5.65 1.86 4.25
C PHE A 63 -4.72 2.92 4.85
N VAL A 64 -4.05 2.57 5.95
CA VAL A 64 -3.01 3.39 6.59
C VAL A 64 -1.70 3.20 5.83
N ASP A 65 -1.28 4.20 5.05
CA ASP A 65 -0.08 4.13 4.23
C ASP A 65 1.06 5.01 4.78
N LEU A 66 1.61 4.59 5.92
CA LEU A 66 2.71 5.27 6.62
C LEU A 66 4.07 4.60 6.43
N LYS A 67 4.10 3.41 5.81
CA LYS A 67 5.30 2.66 5.46
C LYS A 67 6.22 2.47 6.67
N PHE A 68 5.66 1.99 7.78
CA PHE A 68 6.40 1.87 9.05
C PHE A 68 7.74 1.20 8.83
N PHE A 69 8.82 1.89 9.21
CA PHE A 69 10.17 1.42 9.00
C PHE A 69 11.07 1.93 10.14
N ASP A 70 11.27 1.05 11.11
CA ASP A 70 12.05 1.29 12.33
C ASP A 70 12.50 -0.07 12.86
N VAL A 71 13.12 -0.13 14.04
CA VAL A 71 13.45 -1.39 14.71
C VAL A 71 12.20 -2.26 14.95
N PRO A 72 12.33 -3.59 15.00
CA PRO A 72 11.18 -4.51 15.02
C PRO A 72 10.15 -4.22 16.11
N GLU A 73 10.58 -3.92 17.34
CA GLU A 73 9.65 -3.65 18.44
C GLU A 73 8.81 -2.38 18.20
N THR A 74 9.43 -1.30 17.70
CA THR A 74 8.73 -0.06 17.36
C THR A 74 7.69 -0.29 16.27
N VAL A 75 8.04 -1.05 15.23
CA VAL A 75 7.09 -1.39 14.15
C VAL A 75 5.96 -2.27 14.67
N GLY A 76 6.25 -3.28 15.50
CA GLY A 76 5.24 -4.10 16.16
C GLY A 76 4.28 -3.27 17.01
N ALA A 77 4.79 -2.32 17.79
CA ALA A 77 3.99 -1.40 18.60
C ALA A 77 3.11 -0.47 17.76
N ALA A 78 3.65 0.08 16.66
CA ALA A 78 2.88 0.92 15.74
C ALA A 78 1.73 0.14 15.10
N VAL A 79 1.99 -1.09 14.62
CA VAL A 79 0.96 -1.98 14.06
C VAL A 79 -0.10 -2.34 15.10
N ARG A 80 0.31 -2.70 16.31
CA ARG A 80 -0.60 -2.99 17.44
C ARG A 80 -1.52 -1.79 17.76
N GLY A 81 -1.02 -0.56 17.62
CA GLY A 81 -1.80 0.66 17.83
C GLY A 81 -2.94 0.89 16.83
N LEU A 82 -2.94 0.18 15.69
CA LEU A 82 -4.02 0.25 14.69
C LEU A 82 -5.17 -0.73 14.98
N ARG A 83 -4.98 -1.70 15.87
CA ARG A 83 -5.99 -2.71 16.21
C ARG A 83 -7.26 -2.04 16.77
N GLY A 84 -8.43 -2.58 16.41
CA GLY A 84 -9.73 -2.12 16.90
C GLY A 84 -10.27 -0.82 16.26
N ARG A 85 -9.54 -0.19 15.34
CA ARG A 85 -9.98 1.05 14.65
C ARG A 85 -10.70 0.83 13.31
N GLY A 86 -10.90 -0.43 12.92
CA GLY A 86 -11.46 -0.79 11.60
C GLY A 86 -10.50 -0.55 10.42
N VAL A 87 -9.20 -0.37 10.69
CA VAL A 87 -8.18 -0.28 9.65
C VAL A 87 -8.12 -1.60 8.87
N THR A 88 -8.28 -1.51 7.55
CA THR A 88 -8.25 -2.68 6.67
C THR A 88 -6.82 -3.07 6.35
N PHE A 89 -6.01 -2.12 5.85
CA PHE A 89 -4.62 -2.32 5.44
C PHE A 89 -3.67 -1.37 6.18
N ALA A 90 -2.43 -1.82 6.40
CA ALA A 90 -1.32 -0.96 6.79
C ALA A 90 -0.05 -1.31 6.01
N THR A 91 0.77 -0.30 5.66
CA THR A 91 2.08 -0.54 5.03
C THR A 91 3.23 -0.63 6.02
N VAL A 92 4.16 -1.54 5.74
CA VAL A 92 5.44 -1.70 6.46
C VAL A 92 6.56 -1.80 5.44
N HIS A 93 7.74 -1.27 5.77
CA HIS A 93 8.97 -1.44 4.99
C HIS A 93 10.08 -1.94 5.90
N GLY A 94 11.00 -2.74 5.38
CA GLY A 94 12.18 -3.18 6.15
C GLY A 94 12.68 -4.58 5.84
N ASN A 95 13.49 -5.09 6.76
CA ASN A 95 14.08 -6.42 6.70
C ASN A 95 13.19 -7.49 7.37
N GLN A 96 13.63 -8.75 7.38
CA GLN A 96 12.84 -9.89 7.86
C GLN A 96 12.34 -9.69 9.29
N PRO A 97 13.18 -9.33 10.29
CA PRO A 97 12.68 -9.10 11.66
C PRO A 97 11.60 -8.03 11.76
N ILE A 98 11.70 -6.96 10.97
CA ILE A 98 10.71 -5.88 10.95
C ILE A 98 9.37 -6.40 10.41
N LEU A 99 9.40 -7.13 9.29
CA LEU A 99 8.20 -7.70 8.68
C LEU A 99 7.55 -8.75 9.59
N GLU A 100 8.35 -9.57 10.28
CA GLU A 100 7.87 -10.58 11.23
C GLU A 100 7.20 -9.94 12.45
N ALA A 101 7.78 -8.87 12.99
CA ALA A 101 7.18 -8.12 14.09
C ALA A 101 5.82 -7.52 13.68
N ALA A 102 5.73 -6.95 12.49
CA ALA A 102 4.46 -6.46 11.94
C ALA A 102 3.45 -7.59 11.73
N GLY A 103 3.87 -8.69 11.11
CA GLY A 103 3.03 -9.86 10.85
C GLY A 103 2.47 -10.48 12.12
N LYS A 104 3.27 -10.54 13.19
CA LYS A 104 2.87 -10.99 14.53
C LYS A 104 1.85 -10.05 15.18
N GLU A 105 2.05 -8.74 15.04
CA GLU A 105 1.23 -7.74 15.72
C GLU A 105 0.00 -7.28 14.92
N LYS A 106 -0.25 -7.82 13.72
CA LYS A 106 -1.29 -7.32 12.81
C LYS A 106 -2.74 -7.45 13.30
N GLY A 107 -3.07 -8.52 14.04
CA GLY A 107 -4.46 -8.80 14.41
C GLY A 107 -5.35 -8.94 13.17
N GLU A 108 -6.40 -8.12 13.08
CA GLU A 108 -7.31 -8.07 11.92
C GLU A 108 -6.79 -7.18 10.77
N VAL A 109 -5.83 -6.30 11.05
CA VAL A 109 -5.23 -5.43 10.04
C VAL A 109 -4.41 -6.28 9.08
N LYS A 110 -4.57 -6.10 7.77
CA LYS A 110 -3.70 -6.79 6.80
C LYS A 110 -2.44 -5.98 6.54
N ILE A 111 -1.29 -6.62 6.64
CA ILE A 111 0.02 -5.96 6.44
C ILE A 111 0.46 -6.10 5.00
N LEU A 112 0.75 -4.96 4.37
CA LEU A 112 1.29 -4.88 3.02
C LEU A 112 2.75 -4.43 3.08
N ALA A 113 3.67 -5.33 2.74
CA ALA A 113 5.09 -5.02 2.72
C ALA A 113 5.45 -4.22 1.45
N VAL A 114 6.06 -3.04 1.61
CA VAL A 114 6.52 -2.26 0.47
C VAL A 114 7.79 -2.89 -0.10
N THR A 115 7.75 -3.34 -1.37
CA THR A 115 8.91 -3.95 -2.03
C THR A 115 9.93 -2.86 -2.42
N ALA A 116 9.65 -2.12 -3.48
CA ALA A 116 10.38 -0.93 -3.90
C ALA A 116 9.36 0.15 -4.26
N LEU A 117 9.62 1.40 -3.85
CA LEU A 117 8.74 2.51 -4.20
C LEU A 117 8.63 2.63 -5.72
N THR A 118 7.43 2.93 -6.22
CA THR A 118 7.16 3.05 -7.66
C THR A 118 7.79 4.28 -8.29
N SER A 119 8.28 5.22 -7.47
CA SER A 119 9.14 6.34 -7.85
C SER A 119 10.61 5.97 -8.02
N LEU A 120 11.04 4.77 -7.62
CA LEU A 120 12.42 4.29 -7.80
C LEU A 120 12.55 3.48 -9.09
N ASP A 121 13.57 3.77 -9.88
CA ASP A 121 14.06 2.97 -11.01
C ASP A 121 15.42 2.30 -10.68
N GLN A 122 16.06 1.68 -11.66
CA GLN A 122 17.35 1.03 -11.47
C GLN A 122 18.46 2.02 -11.09
N GLY A 123 18.46 3.22 -11.68
CA GLY A 123 19.44 4.25 -11.37
C GLY A 123 19.32 4.72 -9.93
N ASP A 124 18.10 4.92 -9.43
CA ASP A 124 17.91 5.29 -8.02
C ASP A 124 18.36 4.17 -7.06
N LEU A 125 18.19 2.89 -7.44
CA LEU A 125 18.71 1.78 -6.66
C LEU A 125 20.24 1.79 -6.62
N ASP A 126 20.88 2.00 -7.77
CA ASP A 126 22.34 2.08 -7.87
C ASP A 126 22.88 3.27 -7.03
N ASP A 127 22.22 4.43 -7.09
CA ASP A 127 22.54 5.63 -6.30
C ASP A 127 22.38 5.41 -4.78
N LEU A 128 21.38 4.63 -4.38
CA LEU A 128 21.18 4.21 -2.98
C LEU A 128 22.16 3.10 -2.54
N GLY A 129 23.02 2.63 -3.44
CA GLY A 129 24.06 1.62 -3.17
C GLY A 129 23.57 0.17 -3.28
N PHE A 130 22.41 -0.09 -3.89
CA PHE A 130 21.95 -1.45 -4.14
C PHE A 130 22.68 -2.05 -5.34
N GLN A 131 23.34 -3.18 -5.12
CA GLN A 131 24.03 -3.94 -6.19
C GLN A 131 23.13 -5.07 -6.72
N CYS A 132 21.92 -4.72 -7.15
CA CYS A 132 20.98 -5.71 -7.67
C CYS A 132 19.97 -5.10 -8.64
N ASP A 133 19.46 -5.95 -9.53
CA ASP A 133 18.35 -5.60 -10.41
C ASP A 133 17.05 -5.38 -9.62
N ILE A 134 16.28 -4.35 -10.01
CA ILE A 134 15.02 -3.97 -9.35
C ILE A 134 13.98 -5.10 -9.32
N GLN A 135 13.85 -5.89 -10.38
CA GLN A 135 12.90 -7.01 -10.41
C GLN A 135 13.34 -8.11 -9.43
N LYS A 136 14.64 -8.40 -9.35
CA LYS A 136 15.21 -9.32 -8.36
C LYS A 136 14.97 -8.83 -6.93
N LEU A 137 15.16 -7.53 -6.67
CA LEU A 137 14.90 -6.93 -5.36
C LEU A 137 13.42 -7.05 -4.99
N VAL A 138 12.52 -6.69 -5.90
CA VAL A 138 11.07 -6.76 -5.68
C VAL A 138 10.62 -8.19 -5.38
N LEU A 139 11.05 -9.17 -6.17
CA LEU A 139 10.70 -10.57 -5.96
C LEU A 139 11.28 -11.12 -4.64
N SER A 140 12.53 -10.77 -4.31
CA SER A 140 13.15 -11.14 -3.03
C SER A 140 12.36 -10.60 -1.83
N ARG A 141 11.99 -9.32 -1.87
CA ARG A 141 11.19 -8.71 -0.80
C ARG A 141 9.78 -9.30 -0.72
N ALA A 142 9.16 -9.65 -1.84
CA ALA A 142 7.86 -10.32 -1.85
C ALA A 142 7.92 -11.73 -1.21
N ARG A 143 8.98 -12.50 -1.48
CA ARG A 143 9.21 -13.81 -0.82
C ARG A 143 9.31 -13.65 0.70
N ARG A 144 10.10 -12.67 1.15
CA ARG A 144 10.28 -12.38 2.58
C ARG A 144 9.00 -11.89 3.25
N ALA A 145 8.20 -11.08 2.58
CA ALA A 145 6.88 -10.67 3.07
C ALA A 145 5.96 -11.88 3.30
N LEU A 146 5.96 -12.84 2.38
CA LEU A 146 5.20 -14.08 2.54
C LEU A 146 5.70 -14.90 3.74
N GLU A 147 7.01 -15.09 3.86
CA GLU A 147 7.63 -15.82 4.98
C GLU A 147 7.36 -15.15 6.33
N ALA A 148 7.35 -13.82 6.36
CA ALA A 148 7.08 -13.02 7.56
C ALA A 148 5.61 -12.99 7.99
N GLY A 149 4.70 -13.61 7.23
CA GLY A 149 3.26 -13.62 7.52
C GLY A 149 2.53 -12.33 7.15
N CYS A 150 3.11 -11.50 6.27
CA CYS A 150 2.38 -10.39 5.65
C CYS A 150 1.29 -10.91 4.71
N ASP A 151 0.24 -10.12 4.51
CA ASP A 151 -0.93 -10.50 3.70
C ASP A 151 -0.78 -10.12 2.23
N GLY A 152 0.16 -9.20 1.96
CA GLY A 152 0.41 -8.71 0.62
C GLY A 152 1.65 -7.84 0.53
N VAL A 153 1.81 -7.26 -0.65
CA VAL A 153 2.89 -6.34 -0.99
C VAL A 153 2.36 -5.11 -1.71
N ILE A 154 3.07 -3.99 -1.52
CA ILE A 154 2.99 -2.85 -2.42
C ILE A 154 4.06 -3.01 -3.48
N SER A 155 3.66 -3.01 -4.76
CA SER A 155 4.57 -3.14 -5.92
C SER A 155 4.00 -2.42 -7.13
N SER A 156 4.85 -1.96 -8.03
CA SER A 156 4.41 -1.44 -9.35
C SER A 156 3.69 -2.53 -10.13
N GLY A 157 2.82 -2.10 -11.06
CA GLY A 157 2.10 -2.99 -11.95
C GLY A 157 3.02 -3.70 -12.95
N LEU A 158 4.26 -3.23 -13.12
CA LEU A 158 5.26 -3.88 -13.96
C LEU A 158 5.77 -5.19 -13.36
N GLU A 159 5.91 -5.29 -12.03
CA GLU A 159 6.40 -6.52 -11.38
C GLU A 159 5.26 -7.42 -10.89
N ALA A 160 4.01 -6.96 -10.94
CA ALA A 160 2.85 -7.78 -10.57
C ALA A 160 2.81 -9.15 -11.29
N PRO A 161 3.06 -9.26 -12.61
CA PRO A 161 3.04 -10.56 -13.30
C PRO A 161 4.12 -11.51 -12.76
N LEU A 162 5.32 -10.99 -12.49
CA LEU A 162 6.42 -11.76 -11.92
C LEU A 162 6.06 -12.28 -10.53
N ILE A 163 5.54 -11.42 -9.66
CA ILE A 163 5.11 -11.81 -8.31
C ILE A 163 4.02 -12.88 -8.38
N LYS A 164 3.01 -12.70 -9.26
CA LYS A 164 1.92 -13.67 -9.41
C LYS A 164 2.39 -15.02 -9.96
N ARG A 165 3.33 -15.02 -10.91
CA ARG A 165 3.92 -16.26 -11.43
C ARG A 165 4.66 -17.05 -10.35
N GLU A 166 5.48 -16.36 -9.56
CA GLU A 166 6.38 -17.00 -8.60
C GLU A 166 5.69 -17.34 -7.26
N LEU A 167 4.77 -16.49 -6.81
CA LEU A 167 4.14 -16.60 -5.49
C LEU A 167 2.65 -16.99 -5.54
N GLY A 168 2.04 -17.00 -6.73
CA GLY A 168 0.63 -17.33 -6.92
C GLY A 168 -0.29 -16.31 -6.25
N GLY A 169 -1.44 -16.81 -5.75
CA GLY A 169 -2.43 -15.99 -5.01
C GLY A 169 -2.18 -15.86 -3.51
N ARG A 170 -0.98 -16.20 -3.03
CA ARG A 170 -0.64 -16.21 -1.59
C ARG A 170 -0.54 -14.81 -1.00
N LEU A 171 -0.06 -13.84 -1.79
CA LEU A 171 0.01 -12.44 -1.43
C LEU A 171 -1.00 -11.61 -2.24
N LEU A 172 -1.59 -10.61 -1.57
CA LEU A 172 -2.19 -9.48 -2.26
C LEU A 172 -1.10 -8.65 -2.95
N VAL A 173 -1.36 -8.16 -4.16
CA VAL A 173 -0.48 -7.24 -4.89
C VAL A 173 -1.24 -5.93 -5.08
N VAL A 174 -1.00 -4.96 -4.20
CA VAL A 174 -1.63 -3.64 -4.28
C VAL A 174 -0.70 -2.71 -5.04
N THR A 175 -1.20 -2.15 -6.14
CA THR A 175 -0.39 -1.41 -7.11
C THR A 175 -0.72 0.09 -7.10
N PRO A 176 0.18 0.94 -6.58
CA PRO A 176 0.11 2.39 -6.78
C PRO A 176 0.65 2.77 -8.17
N GLY A 177 0.66 4.07 -8.48
CA GLY A 177 1.20 4.55 -9.77
C GLY A 177 0.31 4.24 -10.98
N ILE A 178 -0.99 4.05 -10.77
CA ILE A 178 -1.96 3.85 -11.87
C ILE A 178 -2.25 5.18 -12.56
N ARG A 179 -2.19 5.22 -13.90
CA ARG A 179 -2.46 6.42 -14.71
C ARG A 179 -3.57 6.13 -15.74
N PRO A 180 -4.81 6.61 -15.54
CA PRO A 180 -5.94 6.27 -16.41
C PRO A 180 -5.86 6.83 -17.84
N VAL A 181 -5.04 7.85 -18.11
CA VAL A 181 -4.86 8.51 -19.42
C VAL A 181 -3.49 9.20 -19.47
N GLN A 182 -2.94 9.46 -20.67
CA GLN A 182 -1.64 10.17 -20.90
C GLN A 182 -1.60 11.65 -20.45
N ASN A 183 -2.47 12.09 -19.53
CA ASN A 183 -2.36 13.43 -18.96
C ASN A 183 -1.21 13.45 -17.95
N ARG A 184 -0.04 13.87 -18.42
CA ARG A 184 1.15 14.17 -17.61
C ARG A 184 1.19 15.65 -17.25
N PRO A 185 0.94 16.04 -16.00
CA PRO A 185 1.77 17.02 -15.31
C PRO A 185 2.99 16.30 -14.68
N SER A 186 4.01 17.08 -14.33
CA SER A 186 5.21 16.63 -13.60
C SER A 186 4.84 15.81 -12.35
N ASP A 187 5.10 14.51 -12.39
CA ASP A 187 4.75 13.57 -11.32
C ASP A 187 5.98 12.68 -11.03
N ASP A 188 6.15 12.29 -9.77
CA ASP A 188 7.35 11.61 -9.27
C ASP A 188 7.37 10.10 -9.56
N GLN A 189 6.28 9.56 -10.10
CA GLN A 189 6.14 8.13 -10.36
C GLN A 189 6.82 7.70 -11.66
N LYS A 190 7.84 6.83 -11.54
CA LYS A 190 8.65 6.33 -12.66
C LYS A 190 8.14 5.02 -13.26
N ARG A 191 7.67 4.10 -12.43
CA ARG A 191 7.20 2.76 -12.83
C ARG A 191 5.67 2.68 -12.74
N THR A 192 5.00 3.15 -13.80
CA THR A 192 3.54 3.26 -13.88
C THR A 192 2.94 2.33 -14.93
N VAL A 193 1.64 2.01 -14.78
CA VAL A 193 0.82 1.30 -15.77
C VAL A 193 -0.57 1.93 -15.84
N ASP A 194 -1.31 1.68 -16.91
CA ASP A 194 -2.73 2.05 -16.96
C ASP A 194 -3.62 1.07 -16.16
N VAL A 195 -4.92 1.41 -16.04
CA VAL A 195 -5.89 0.60 -15.29
C VAL A 195 -6.08 -0.79 -15.89
N ALA A 196 -6.15 -0.89 -17.23
CA ALA A 196 -6.39 -2.17 -17.91
C ALA A 196 -5.17 -3.09 -17.75
N GLN A 197 -3.97 -2.54 -17.94
CA GLN A 197 -2.70 -3.21 -17.71
C GLN A 197 -2.59 -3.71 -16.28
N ALA A 198 -2.91 -2.88 -15.27
CA ALA A 198 -2.87 -3.30 -13.88
C ALA A 198 -3.73 -4.54 -13.62
N PHE A 199 -4.95 -4.59 -14.17
CA PHE A 199 -5.82 -5.75 -14.04
C PHE A 199 -5.27 -6.98 -14.77
N VAL A 200 -4.80 -6.83 -16.01
CA VAL A 200 -4.21 -7.91 -16.81
C VAL A 200 -2.96 -8.48 -16.13
N HIS A 201 -2.15 -7.61 -15.54
CA HIS A 201 -0.91 -7.96 -14.84
C HIS A 201 -1.17 -8.61 -13.47
N GLY A 202 -2.42 -8.60 -12.99
CA GLY A 202 -2.83 -9.29 -11.78
C GLY A 202 -2.72 -8.46 -10.51
N ALA A 203 -2.78 -7.12 -10.58
CA ALA A 203 -3.01 -6.29 -9.39
C ALA A 203 -4.34 -6.70 -8.73
N ASP A 204 -4.38 -6.74 -7.40
CA ASP A 204 -5.55 -7.17 -6.62
C ASP A 204 -6.48 -6.02 -6.28
#